data_AF-A0A5N7MVD5-F1
#
_entry.id   AF-A0A5N7MVD5-F1
#
_cell.length_a   1.000
_cell.length_b   1.000
_cell.length_c   1.000
_cell.angle_alpha   90.00
_cell.angle_beta   90.00
_cell.angle_gamma   90.00
#
_symmetry.space_group_name_H-M   'P 1'
#
loop_
_entity.id
_entity.type
_entity.pdbx_description
1 polymer ?
#
loop_
_entity_poly.entity_id
_entity_poly.type
_entity_poly.pdbx_seq_one_letter_code
_entity_poly.pdbx_strand_id
1 'polypeptide(L)'
;MFRHALPFAVTALLAFPALGGDCPTAQTAKLGFVLERQGTIAEVRPASDHFVHVVNAYPGGKKQDVIYYRGFFPISRFDDTARSINIPVSDLRTVFPLEPKARRALTYAPAQPGKVGALISLELTVTGQEQLQLGSCSYNVTVVRNRFLNADGKVTSEHTDLYSPELGFVLAKRYDEKGGTQTTIKYQSIKPLGRVSPL
;
A
#
# COMPACT_ATOMS: atom_id res chain seq x y z
N MET A 1 41.51 -62.77 19.59
CA MET A 1 40.26 -62.07 19.94
C MET A 1 40.43 -60.58 19.64
N PHE A 2 40.07 -60.13 18.43
CA PHE A 2 40.13 -58.71 18.04
C PHE A 2 38.72 -58.11 18.16
N ARG A 3 38.55 -57.14 19.07
CA ARG A 3 37.33 -56.33 19.21
C ARG A 3 37.35 -55.21 18.17
N HIS A 4 36.38 -55.20 17.26
CA HIS A 4 36.12 -54.06 16.39
C HIS A 4 35.14 -53.11 17.09
N ALA A 5 35.56 -51.87 17.32
CA ALA A 5 34.68 -50.78 17.73
C ALA A 5 34.28 -50.00 16.46
N LEU A 6 32.98 -50.01 16.13
CA LEU A 6 32.40 -49.11 15.13
C LEU A 6 32.26 -47.70 15.73
N PRO A 7 32.67 -46.63 15.05
CA PRO A 7 32.27 -45.28 15.44
C PRO A 7 30.87 -44.99 14.89
N PHE A 8 29.95 -44.66 15.79
CA PHE A 8 28.66 -44.07 15.47
C PHE A 8 28.90 -42.62 15.01
N ALA A 9 28.74 -42.35 13.71
CA ALA A 9 28.71 -40.99 13.19
C ALA A 9 27.36 -40.35 13.52
N VAL A 10 27.33 -39.43 14.49
CA VAL A 10 26.16 -38.62 14.80
C VAL A 10 26.08 -37.50 13.76
N THR A 11 25.16 -37.63 12.80
CA THR A 11 24.86 -36.58 11.83
C THR A 11 24.04 -35.50 12.53
N ALA A 12 24.69 -34.41 12.93
CA ALA A 12 24.01 -33.21 13.41
C ALA A 12 23.27 -32.56 12.22
N LEU A 13 21.95 -32.77 12.17
CA LEU A 13 21.05 -32.01 11.31
C LEU A 13 21.09 -30.54 11.75
N LEU A 14 21.86 -29.73 11.04
CA LEU A 14 21.78 -28.28 11.15
C LEU A 14 20.37 -27.85 10.71
N ALA A 15 19.53 -27.51 11.67
CA ALA A 15 18.29 -26.81 11.42
C ALA A 15 18.64 -25.43 10.83
N PHE A 16 18.62 -25.32 9.51
CA PHE A 16 18.62 -24.02 8.86
C PHE A 16 17.35 -23.30 9.33
N PRO A 17 17.44 -22.09 9.91
CA PRO A 17 16.25 -21.27 10.06
C PRO A 17 15.72 -21.06 8.65
N ALA A 18 14.49 -21.48 8.41
CA ALA A 18 13.77 -21.09 7.21
C ALA A 18 13.83 -19.56 7.18
N LEU A 19 14.59 -19.00 6.23
CA LEU A 19 14.63 -17.57 5.96
C LEU A 19 13.24 -17.18 5.46
N GLY A 20 12.32 -16.95 6.38
CA GLY A 20 11.09 -16.21 6.10
C GLY A 20 11.53 -14.90 5.46
N GLY A 21 11.01 -14.60 4.26
CA GLY A 21 11.43 -13.42 3.53
C GLY A 21 11.36 -12.18 4.43
N ASP A 22 12.47 -11.45 4.53
CA ASP A 22 12.60 -10.31 5.44
C ASP A 22 11.41 -9.35 5.27
N CYS A 23 10.61 -9.13 6.32
CA CYS A 23 9.53 -8.16 6.27
C CYS A 23 10.09 -6.77 5.89
N PRO A 24 9.59 -6.09 4.84
CA PRO A 24 10.07 -4.77 4.51
C PRO A 24 9.95 -3.84 5.71
N THR A 25 11.06 -3.20 6.07
CA THR A 25 11.14 -2.11 7.05
C THR A 25 11.15 -0.76 6.35
N ALA A 26 11.04 0.34 7.10
CA ALA A 26 11.23 1.70 6.57
C ALA A 26 12.54 1.87 5.77
N GLN A 27 13.62 1.16 6.14
CA GLN A 27 14.89 1.25 5.42
C GLN A 27 14.87 0.46 4.11
N THR A 28 14.37 -0.78 4.13
CA THR A 28 14.32 -1.61 2.91
C THR A 28 13.22 -1.17 1.95
N ALA A 29 12.14 -0.56 2.46
CA ALA A 29 11.04 -0.05 1.65
C ALA A 29 11.48 1.06 0.69
N LYS A 30 12.61 1.73 0.96
CA LYS A 30 13.25 2.69 0.03
C LYS A 30 13.65 2.06 -1.30
N LEU A 31 13.90 0.75 -1.33
CA LEU A 31 14.21 -0.03 -2.53
C LEU A 31 12.94 -0.59 -3.22
N GLY A 32 11.79 -0.43 -2.57
CA GLY A 32 10.52 -1.00 -3.00
C GLY A 32 10.21 -2.37 -2.39
N PHE A 33 8.96 -2.77 -2.57
CA PHE A 33 8.42 -4.02 -2.07
C PHE A 33 7.25 -4.47 -2.95
N VAL A 34 6.89 -5.74 -2.81
CA VAL A 34 5.80 -6.36 -3.56
C VAL A 34 4.72 -6.78 -2.58
N LEU A 35 3.48 -6.39 -2.88
CA LEU A 35 2.28 -6.82 -2.17
C LEU A 35 1.49 -7.79 -3.06
N GLU A 36 0.87 -8.81 -2.47
CA GLU A 36 0.06 -9.78 -3.20
C GLU A 36 -1.34 -9.94 -2.60
N ARG A 37 -2.33 -10.11 -3.45
CA ARG A 37 -3.71 -10.45 -3.07
C ARG A 37 -4.40 -11.24 -4.18
N GLN A 38 -4.76 -12.49 -3.92
CA GLN A 38 -5.59 -13.31 -4.83
C GLN A 38 -5.04 -13.31 -6.28
N GLY A 39 -3.73 -13.49 -6.44
CA GLY A 39 -3.04 -13.47 -7.74
C GLY A 39 -2.84 -12.07 -8.35
N THR A 40 -3.34 -11.01 -7.72
CA THR A 40 -2.96 -9.63 -8.06
C THR A 40 -1.67 -9.28 -7.34
N ILE A 41 -0.73 -8.71 -8.08
CA ILE A 41 0.57 -8.26 -7.56
C ILE A 41 0.61 -6.74 -7.67
N ALA A 42 0.99 -6.05 -6.60
CA ALA A 42 1.30 -4.63 -6.61
C ALA A 42 2.78 -4.44 -6.30
N GLU A 43 3.55 -4.02 -7.29
CA GLU A 43 4.96 -3.69 -7.15
C GLU A 43 5.09 -2.21 -6.80
N VAL A 44 5.48 -1.92 -5.56
CA VAL A 44 5.55 -0.57 -5.01
C VAL A 44 7.00 -0.09 -5.02
N ARG A 45 7.26 1.00 -5.73
CA ARG A 45 8.57 1.64 -5.81
C ARG A 45 8.49 3.10 -5.39
N PRO A 46 9.22 3.52 -4.36
CA PRO A 46 9.40 4.94 -4.10
C PRO A 46 10.01 5.64 -5.32
N ALA A 47 9.56 6.85 -5.58
CA ALA A 47 10.08 7.76 -6.59
C ALA A 47 10.56 9.06 -5.91
N SER A 48 11.04 10.03 -6.70
CA SER A 48 11.50 11.32 -6.17
C SER A 48 10.37 12.09 -5.48
N ASP A 49 10.72 13.05 -4.64
CA ASP A 49 9.81 14.09 -4.14
C ASP A 49 8.52 13.56 -3.48
N HIS A 50 8.65 12.44 -2.77
CA HIS A 50 7.58 11.74 -2.06
C HIS A 50 6.55 11.04 -2.96
N PHE A 51 6.81 10.91 -4.26
CA PHE A 51 5.98 10.08 -5.11
C PHE A 51 6.26 8.59 -4.92
N VAL A 52 5.28 7.76 -5.23
CA VAL A 52 5.37 6.30 -5.22
C VAL A 52 4.76 5.80 -6.51
N HIS A 53 5.51 5.05 -7.30
CA HIS A 53 5.03 4.37 -8.49
C HIS A 53 4.63 2.95 -8.13
N VAL A 54 3.43 2.56 -8.55
CA VAL A 54 2.89 1.22 -8.33
C VAL A 54 2.51 0.63 -9.66
N VAL A 55 3.05 -0.56 -9.93
CA VAL A 55 2.61 -1.39 -11.05
C VAL A 55 1.76 -2.52 -10.50
N ASN A 56 0.47 -2.49 -10.81
CA ASN A 56 -0.45 -3.58 -10.52
C ASN A 56 -0.47 -4.55 -11.70
N ALA A 57 -0.30 -5.84 -11.44
CA ALA A 57 -0.49 -6.92 -12.39
C ALA A 57 -1.65 -7.79 -11.91
N TYR A 58 -2.69 -7.92 -12.75
CA TYR A 58 -3.91 -8.67 -12.42
C TYR A 58 -3.87 -10.07 -13.04
N PRO A 59 -4.63 -11.03 -12.47
CA PRO A 59 -4.94 -12.28 -13.15
C PRO A 59 -5.50 -12.00 -14.55
N GLY A 60 -4.94 -12.65 -15.58
CA GLY A 60 -5.26 -12.37 -16.98
C GLY A 60 -4.28 -11.42 -17.69
N GLY A 61 -3.20 -10.99 -17.03
CA GLY A 61 -2.07 -10.31 -17.67
C GLY A 61 -2.22 -8.80 -17.85
N LYS A 62 -3.39 -8.23 -17.50
CA LYS A 62 -3.58 -6.78 -17.50
C LYS A 62 -2.68 -6.11 -16.47
N LYS A 63 -2.10 -4.97 -16.87
CA LYS A 63 -1.27 -4.13 -16.02
C LYS A 63 -1.87 -2.75 -15.84
N GLN A 64 -1.60 -2.16 -14.69
CA GLN A 64 -2.02 -0.80 -14.38
C GLN A 64 -0.92 -0.06 -13.62
N ASP A 65 -0.57 1.10 -14.13
CA ASP A 65 0.39 2.01 -13.55
C ASP A 65 -0.35 3.07 -12.73
N VAL A 66 0.09 3.28 -11.50
CA VAL A 66 -0.47 4.30 -10.62
C VAL A 66 0.67 5.09 -10.00
N ILE A 67 0.61 6.41 -10.09
CA ILE A 67 1.50 7.30 -9.36
C ILE A 67 0.73 7.86 -8.18
N TYR A 68 1.26 7.68 -6.99
CA TYR A 68 0.72 8.23 -5.75
C TYR A 68 1.62 9.32 -5.22
N TYR A 69 1.04 10.33 -4.59
CA TYR A 69 1.76 11.18 -3.65
C TYR A 69 1.71 10.51 -2.26
N ARG A 70 2.90 10.25 -1.70
CA ARG A 70 3.13 9.57 -0.40
C ARG A 70 2.38 8.25 -0.27
N GLY A 71 2.22 7.50 -1.37
CA GLY A 71 1.53 6.21 -1.39
C GLY A 71 0.07 6.23 -0.92
N PHE A 72 -0.54 7.41 -0.86
CA PHE A 72 -1.87 7.63 -0.28
C PHE A 72 -2.81 8.27 -1.29
N PHE A 73 -2.45 9.44 -1.84
CA PHE A 73 -3.29 10.15 -2.81
C PHE A 73 -2.91 9.77 -4.25
N PRO A 74 -3.78 9.10 -5.03
CA PRO A 74 -3.47 8.76 -6.41
C PRO A 74 -3.48 10.02 -7.28
N ILE A 75 -2.35 10.31 -7.92
CA ILE A 75 -2.16 11.41 -8.86
C ILE A 75 -2.57 11.00 -10.26
N SER A 76 -2.19 9.80 -10.68
CA SER A 76 -2.54 9.28 -12.00
C SER A 76 -2.74 7.78 -11.97
N ARG A 77 -3.59 7.29 -12.86
CA ARG A 77 -3.90 5.89 -13.07
C ARG A 77 -3.99 5.64 -14.56
N PHE A 78 -3.17 4.72 -15.06
CA PHE A 78 -3.10 4.36 -16.46
C PHE A 78 -3.19 2.85 -16.61
N ASP A 79 -4.06 2.40 -17.48
CA ASP A 79 -4.04 1.04 -18.01
C ASP A 79 -4.22 1.08 -19.54
N ASP A 80 -4.38 -0.11 -20.13
CA ASP A 80 -4.58 -0.29 -21.56
C ASP A 80 -5.86 0.36 -22.09
N THR A 81 -6.83 0.65 -21.21
CA THR A 81 -8.18 1.13 -21.59
C THR A 81 -8.55 2.50 -21.03
N ALA A 82 -7.94 2.92 -19.93
CA ALA A 82 -8.32 4.10 -19.17
C ALA A 82 -7.09 4.89 -18.75
N ARG A 83 -7.19 6.21 -18.87
CA ARG A 83 -6.18 7.16 -18.43
C ARG A 83 -6.86 8.25 -17.62
N SER A 84 -6.57 8.29 -16.33
CA SER A 84 -7.08 9.34 -15.45
C SER A 84 -5.97 9.98 -14.63
N ILE A 85 -6.15 11.27 -14.36
CA ILE A 85 -5.26 12.09 -13.55
C ILE A 85 -6.14 12.85 -12.55
N ASN A 86 -5.72 12.93 -11.30
CA ASN A 86 -6.32 13.80 -10.30
C ASN A 86 -5.43 15.03 -10.18
N ILE A 87 -5.88 16.16 -10.71
CA ILE A 87 -5.15 17.44 -10.69
C ILE A 87 -5.39 18.09 -9.33
N PRO A 88 -4.42 18.12 -8.41
CA PRO A 88 -4.61 18.75 -7.11
C PRO A 88 -4.72 20.26 -7.30
N VAL A 89 -5.74 20.85 -6.69
CA VAL A 89 -5.90 22.32 -6.59
C VAL A 89 -5.35 22.79 -5.23
N SER A 90 -5.46 21.94 -4.21
CA SER A 90 -4.83 22.16 -2.92
C SER A 90 -3.38 21.69 -2.89
N ASP A 91 -2.57 22.28 -2.01
CA ASP A 91 -1.22 21.81 -1.72
C ASP A 91 -1.25 20.50 -0.93
N LEU A 92 -0.89 19.40 -1.60
CA LEU A 92 -0.86 18.06 -1.01
C LEU A 92 0.09 17.92 0.18
N ARG A 93 1.09 18.80 0.32
CA ARG A 93 2.03 18.76 1.45
C ARG A 93 1.34 19.04 2.78
N THR A 94 0.25 19.81 2.76
CA THR A 94 -0.52 20.18 3.97
C THR A 94 -1.28 19.01 4.60
N VAL A 95 -1.43 17.90 3.86
CA VAL A 95 -2.09 16.68 4.34
C VAL A 95 -1.18 15.87 5.28
N PHE A 96 0.14 15.99 5.14
CA PHE A 96 1.11 15.16 5.84
C PHE A 96 1.93 15.95 6.86
N PRO A 97 2.34 15.32 7.98
CA PRO A 97 2.07 13.93 8.37
C PRO A 97 0.60 13.69 8.78
N LEU A 98 0.15 12.44 8.67
CA LEU A 98 -1.19 12.00 9.07
C LEU A 98 -1.24 11.80 10.59
N GLU A 99 -1.26 12.91 11.33
CA GLU A 99 -1.22 12.92 12.80
C GLU A 99 -2.51 12.35 13.41
N PRO A 100 -2.43 11.69 14.57
CA PRO A 100 -3.62 11.21 15.28
C PRO A 100 -4.65 12.31 15.51
N LYS A 101 -5.93 12.01 15.25
CA LYS A 101 -7.07 12.95 15.38
C LYS A 101 -7.04 14.15 14.42
N ALA A 102 -6.06 14.23 13.52
CA ALA A 102 -6.01 15.28 12.52
C ALA A 102 -7.21 15.19 11.57
N ARG A 103 -7.72 16.38 11.20
CA ARG A 103 -8.66 16.57 10.11
C ARG A 103 -8.00 17.44 9.04
N ARG A 104 -8.06 16.98 7.79
CA ARG A 104 -7.50 17.69 6.63
C ARG A 104 -8.50 17.60 5.50
N ALA A 105 -8.42 18.54 4.56
CA ALA A 105 -9.16 18.46 3.33
C ALA A 105 -8.24 18.86 2.18
N LEU A 106 -8.44 18.24 1.02
CA LEU A 106 -7.80 18.65 -0.22
C LEU A 106 -8.84 18.68 -1.32
N THR A 107 -8.69 19.61 -2.25
CA THR A 107 -9.53 19.72 -3.43
C THR A 107 -8.72 19.33 -4.67
N TYR A 108 -9.34 18.57 -5.56
CA TYR A 108 -8.75 18.19 -6.84
C TYR A 108 -9.80 18.11 -7.94
N ALA A 109 -9.36 18.16 -9.20
CA ALA A 109 -10.20 17.89 -10.36
C ALA A 109 -9.78 16.56 -10.99
N PRO A 110 -10.68 15.56 -11.13
CA PRO A 110 -10.40 14.39 -11.94
C PRO A 110 -10.36 14.80 -13.42
N ALA A 111 -9.42 14.26 -14.19
CA ALA A 111 -9.23 14.60 -15.58
C ALA A 111 -8.89 13.34 -16.39
N GLN A 112 -9.28 13.38 -17.66
CA GLN A 112 -8.88 12.42 -18.69
C GLN A 112 -8.51 13.22 -19.96
N PRO A 113 -7.88 12.61 -20.98
CA PRO A 113 -7.57 13.32 -22.22
C PRO A 113 -8.80 14.04 -22.79
N GLY A 114 -8.70 15.35 -22.99
CA GLY A 114 -9.76 16.20 -23.55
C GLY A 114 -10.90 16.57 -22.60
N LYS A 115 -10.87 16.18 -21.31
CA LYS A 115 -11.95 16.50 -20.36
C LYS A 115 -11.43 16.66 -18.93
N VAL A 116 -11.81 17.78 -18.30
CA VAL A 116 -11.63 18.01 -16.87
C VAL A 116 -13.00 17.91 -16.19
N GLY A 117 -13.08 17.11 -15.13
CA GLY A 117 -14.27 16.93 -14.32
C GLY A 117 -14.46 18.04 -13.29
N ALA A 118 -15.62 18.03 -12.63
CA ALA A 118 -15.92 18.95 -11.54
C ALA A 118 -14.99 18.72 -10.34
N LEU A 119 -14.80 19.78 -9.53
CA LEU A 119 -13.99 19.70 -8.32
C LEU A 119 -14.58 18.68 -7.33
N ILE A 120 -13.68 17.93 -6.71
CA ILE A 120 -13.97 16.99 -5.62
C ILE A 120 -13.20 17.47 -4.39
N SER A 121 -13.91 17.59 -3.27
CA SER A 121 -13.30 17.78 -1.96
C SER A 121 -13.13 16.41 -1.30
N LEU A 122 -11.88 16.08 -0.93
CA LEU A 122 -11.54 14.90 -0.16
C LEU A 122 -11.26 15.32 1.28
N GLU A 123 -12.18 14.98 2.17
CA GLU A 123 -12.04 15.17 3.61
C GLU A 123 -11.38 13.93 4.23
N LEU A 124 -10.36 14.16 5.05
CA LEU A 124 -9.54 13.15 5.71
C LEU A 124 -9.69 13.31 7.22
N THR A 125 -10.01 12.22 7.91
CA THR A 125 -10.02 12.18 9.38
C THR A 125 -9.19 11.01 9.86
N VAL A 126 -8.13 11.28 10.62
CA VAL A 126 -7.32 10.25 11.25
C VAL A 126 -8.02 9.79 12.53
N THR A 127 -8.52 8.55 12.53
CA THR A 127 -9.33 8.02 13.62
C THR A 127 -8.54 7.21 14.64
N GLY A 128 -7.34 6.75 14.29
CA GLY A 128 -6.48 6.01 15.22
C GLY A 128 -5.35 5.27 14.52
N GLN A 129 -4.80 4.29 15.23
CA GLN A 129 -3.79 3.36 14.73
C GLN A 129 -4.16 1.94 15.14
N GLU A 130 -3.74 0.96 14.36
CA GLU A 130 -3.93 -0.47 14.65
C GLU A 130 -2.80 -1.31 14.06
N GLN A 131 -2.74 -2.58 14.44
CA GLN A 131 -1.81 -3.56 13.86
C GLN A 131 -2.48 -4.28 12.68
N LEU A 132 -1.83 -4.27 11.53
CA LEU A 132 -2.26 -5.01 10.34
C LEU A 132 -1.24 -6.09 10.00
N GLN A 133 -1.74 -7.32 9.88
CA GLN A 133 -0.93 -8.48 9.51
C GLN A 133 -1.03 -8.81 8.02
N LEU A 134 0.14 -8.94 7.38
CA LEU A 134 0.36 -9.36 6.00
C LEU A 134 1.29 -10.59 5.99
N GLY A 135 0.71 -11.78 5.86
CA GLY A 135 1.46 -13.03 6.02
C GLY A 135 2.05 -13.11 7.44
N SER A 136 3.37 -13.30 7.54
CA SER A 136 4.10 -13.28 8.80
C SER A 136 4.47 -11.88 9.30
N CYS A 137 4.26 -10.83 8.49
CA CYS A 137 4.66 -9.46 8.82
C CYS A 137 3.52 -8.70 9.51
N SER A 138 3.86 -7.87 10.50
CA SER A 138 2.90 -6.99 11.20
C SER A 138 3.34 -5.54 11.09
N TYR A 139 2.40 -4.66 10.78
CA TYR A 139 2.66 -3.22 10.62
C TYR A 139 1.68 -2.39 11.44
N ASN A 140 2.21 -1.37 12.13
CA ASN A 140 1.37 -0.29 12.64
C ASN A 140 0.83 0.53 11.46
N VAL A 141 -0.48 0.61 11.33
CA VAL A 141 -1.17 1.39 10.30
C VAL A 141 -1.99 2.51 10.93
N THR A 142 -1.94 3.68 10.32
CA THR A 142 -2.83 4.81 10.60
C THR A 142 -4.17 4.57 9.90
N VAL A 143 -5.26 4.68 10.66
CA VAL A 143 -6.63 4.54 10.18
C VAL A 143 -7.13 5.91 9.71
N VAL A 144 -7.36 6.07 8.41
CA VAL A 144 -7.78 7.34 7.80
C VAL A 144 -9.13 7.18 7.13
N ARG A 145 -10.15 7.86 7.65
CA ARG A 145 -11.47 7.94 7.03
C ARG A 145 -11.45 9.00 5.93
N ASN A 146 -11.83 8.61 4.72
CA ASN A 146 -11.87 9.45 3.52
C ASN A 146 -13.33 9.67 3.12
N ARG A 147 -13.77 10.93 3.02
CA ARG A 147 -15.08 11.30 2.47
C ARG A 147 -14.87 12.14 1.22
N PHE A 148 -15.52 11.75 0.12
CA PHE A 148 -15.48 12.46 -1.14
C PHE A 148 -16.77 13.25 -1.30
N LEU A 149 -16.65 14.56 -1.47
CA LEU A 149 -17.77 15.48 -1.62
C LEU A 149 -17.75 16.08 -3.02
N ASN A 150 -18.93 16.20 -3.63
CA ASN A 150 -19.10 16.95 -4.86
C ASN A 150 -19.08 18.47 -4.61
N ALA A 151 -19.24 19.26 -5.68
CA ALA A 151 -19.28 20.72 -5.61
C ALA A 151 -20.39 21.28 -4.69
N ASP A 152 -21.48 20.55 -4.49
CA ASP A 152 -22.59 20.94 -3.60
C ASP A 152 -22.34 20.57 -2.13
N GLY A 153 -21.17 19.99 -1.80
CA GLY A 153 -20.85 19.51 -0.46
C GLY A 153 -21.52 18.19 -0.10
N LYS A 154 -22.15 17.50 -1.06
CA LYS A 154 -22.77 16.19 -0.83
C LYS A 154 -21.72 15.09 -0.89
N VAL A 155 -21.72 14.21 0.11
CA VAL A 155 -20.88 13.00 0.12
C VAL A 155 -21.33 12.06 -1.02
N THR A 156 -20.41 11.76 -1.94
CA THR A 156 -20.63 10.85 -3.07
C THR A 156 -20.01 9.48 -2.84
N SER A 157 -18.98 9.40 -2.00
CA SER A 157 -18.32 8.14 -1.65
C SER A 157 -17.56 8.29 -0.34
N GLU A 158 -17.32 7.16 0.33
CA GLU A 158 -16.58 7.08 1.56
C GLU A 158 -15.84 5.74 1.65
N HIS A 159 -14.61 5.77 2.15
CA HIS A 159 -13.85 4.57 2.52
C HIS A 159 -12.84 4.88 3.61
N THR A 160 -12.31 3.86 4.28
CA THR A 160 -11.20 4.00 5.23
C THR A 160 -9.94 3.39 4.67
N ASP A 161 -8.83 4.13 4.67
CA ASP A 161 -7.50 3.66 4.30
C ASP A 161 -6.72 3.23 5.54
N LEU A 162 -6.06 2.08 5.46
CA LEU A 162 -5.09 1.61 6.44
C LEU A 162 -3.68 1.90 5.90
N TYR A 163 -3.16 3.08 6.24
CA TYR A 163 -1.90 3.59 5.74
C TYR A 163 -0.75 3.19 6.66
N SER A 164 0.30 2.55 6.15
CA SER A 164 1.52 2.31 6.91
C SER A 164 2.47 3.52 6.78
N PRO A 165 2.73 4.28 7.85
CA PRO A 165 3.72 5.36 7.80
C PRO A 165 5.13 4.82 7.57
N GLU A 166 5.41 3.61 8.04
CA GLU A 166 6.70 2.94 7.88
C GLU A 166 6.99 2.60 6.42
N LEU A 167 6.01 2.03 5.71
CA LEU A 167 6.17 1.67 4.30
C LEU A 167 5.82 2.81 3.35
N GLY A 168 5.18 3.87 3.85
CA GLY A 168 4.72 4.99 3.04
C GLY A 168 3.63 4.60 2.03
N PHE A 169 2.75 3.67 2.38
CA PHE A 169 1.74 3.13 1.45
C PHE A 169 0.47 2.59 2.15
N VAL A 170 -0.67 2.62 1.46
CA VAL A 170 -1.94 2.05 1.93
C VAL A 170 -1.96 0.53 1.74
N LEU A 171 -2.09 -0.21 2.84
CA LEU A 171 -2.03 -1.68 2.87
C LEU A 171 -3.40 -2.36 2.86
N ALA A 172 -4.46 -1.62 3.19
CA ALA A 172 -5.83 -2.11 3.08
C ALA A 172 -6.80 -0.95 2.97
N LYS A 173 -7.99 -1.27 2.47
CA LYS A 173 -9.15 -0.38 2.42
C LYS A 173 -10.33 -1.04 3.10
N ARG A 174 -11.11 -0.27 3.86
CA ARG A 174 -12.39 -0.70 4.43
C ARG A 174 -13.53 0.07 3.80
N TYR A 175 -14.59 -0.65 3.47
CA TYR A 175 -15.81 -0.10 2.91
C TYR A 175 -16.97 -0.47 3.81
N ASP A 176 -17.77 0.53 4.16
CA ASP A 176 -18.99 0.31 4.92
C ASP A 176 -20.09 -0.12 3.95
N GLU A 177 -20.63 -1.31 4.19
CA GLU A 177 -21.67 -1.91 3.38
C GLU A 177 -23.06 -1.57 3.94
N LYS A 178 -24.09 -1.77 3.11
CA LYS A 178 -25.47 -1.65 3.58
C LYS A 178 -25.74 -2.65 4.70
N GLY A 179 -26.38 -2.19 5.77
CA GLY A 179 -26.68 -3.02 6.94
C GLY A 179 -25.61 -3.00 8.04
N GLY A 180 -24.61 -2.11 7.96
CA GLY A 180 -23.63 -1.90 9.03
C GLY A 180 -22.49 -2.93 9.07
N THR A 181 -22.39 -3.77 8.04
CA THR A 181 -21.22 -4.64 7.86
C THR A 181 -20.08 -3.87 7.20
N GLN A 182 -18.85 -4.30 7.42
CA GLN A 182 -17.67 -3.65 6.86
C GLN A 182 -16.82 -4.66 6.10
N THR A 183 -16.55 -4.37 4.83
CA THR A 183 -15.68 -5.18 3.99
C THR A 183 -14.26 -4.64 4.08
N THR A 184 -13.30 -5.46 4.51
CA THR A 184 -11.87 -5.11 4.47
C THR A 184 -11.19 -5.78 3.28
N ILE A 185 -10.70 -4.96 2.35
CA ILE A 185 -9.86 -5.38 1.23
C ILE A 185 -8.40 -5.13 1.64
N LYS A 186 -7.69 -6.19 2.02
CA LYS A 186 -6.27 -6.14 2.41
C LYS A 186 -5.41 -7.01 1.50
N TYR A 187 -4.13 -6.64 1.38
CA TYR A 187 -3.12 -7.55 0.85
C TYR A 187 -2.92 -8.76 1.78
N GLN A 188 -2.47 -9.86 1.21
CA GLN A 188 -2.30 -11.15 1.89
C GLN A 188 -0.85 -11.38 2.31
N SER A 189 0.11 -10.92 1.51
CA SER A 189 1.54 -11.05 1.79
C SER A 189 2.32 -9.83 1.30
N ILE A 190 3.54 -9.70 1.81
CA ILE A 190 4.49 -8.67 1.42
C ILE A 190 5.89 -9.29 1.33
N LYS A 191 6.71 -8.83 0.40
CA LYS A 191 8.14 -9.17 0.31
C LYS A 191 8.96 -7.98 -0.20
N PRO A 192 10.25 -7.88 0.17
CA PRO A 192 11.13 -6.83 -0.33
C PRO A 192 11.42 -7.07 -1.82
N LEU A 193 11.65 -5.99 -2.57
CA LEU A 193 11.98 -6.08 -4.00
C LEU A 193 13.43 -6.50 -4.26
N GLY A 194 14.28 -6.45 -3.22
CA GLY A 194 15.67 -6.91 -3.23
C GLY A 194 16.65 -5.85 -2.74
N ARG A 195 17.84 -6.30 -2.30
CA ARG A 195 19.01 -5.40 -2.12
C ARG A 195 19.50 -5.03 -3.51
N VAL A 196 19.56 -3.75 -3.84
CA VAL A 196 20.26 -3.30 -5.05
C VAL A 196 21.71 -3.75 -4.88
N SER A 197 22.18 -4.67 -5.75
CA SER A 197 23.62 -4.87 -5.88
C SER A 197 24.20 -3.55 -6.37
N PRO A 198 25.21 -2.97 -5.68
CA PRO A 198 25.87 -1.79 -6.20
C PRO A 198 26.49 -2.18 -7.53
N LEU A 199 26.15 -1.42 -8.58
CA LEU A 199 26.89 -1.40 -9.84
C LEU A 199 28.35 -0.97 -9.56
#